data_AF-A0A7Y7ABZ5-F1
#
_entry.id   AF-A0A7Y7ABZ5-F1
#
_cell.length_a   1.000
_cell.length_b   1.000
_cell.length_c   1.000
_cell.angle_alpha   90.00
_cell.angle_beta   90.00
_cell.angle_gamma   90.00
#
_symmetry.space_group_name_H-M   'P 1'
#
loop_
_entity.id
_entity.type
_entity.pdbx_description
1 polymer ?
#
loop_
_entity_poly.entity_id
_entity_poly.type
_entity_poly.pdbx_seq_one_letter_code
_entity_poly.pdbx_strand_id
1 'polypeptide(L)'
;MHRFVYILITLVLFSCQEEEPDQPKEVNWTKNDSYTLGKNVAENEELKIRIFLEMHKDWDVQQTGTGLRYYIYEKGDGPIPERKQVAEIEYVVSLLDGTECYRTEDDEYEELLVDQSDVETGVQEAIKLMHVGDRAKLIIPSHIGHGLLGDRNKIPPLTTLVVDLHLMGIK
;
A
#
# COMPACT_ATOMS: atom_id res chain seq x y z
N MET A 1 57.49 -1.17 40.70
CA MET A 1 56.23 -1.78 40.23
C MET A 1 54.98 -0.92 40.51
N HIS A 2 54.99 0.02 41.47
CA HIS A 2 53.81 0.87 41.75
C HIS A 2 53.52 1.98 40.72
N ARG A 3 54.53 2.52 40.01
CA ARG A 3 54.32 3.58 39.00
C ARG A 3 53.54 3.14 37.76
N PHE A 4 53.63 1.86 37.36
CA PHE A 4 52.86 1.31 36.24
C PHE A 4 51.38 1.05 36.59
N VAL A 5 51.11 0.74 37.87
CA VAL A 5 49.74 0.54 38.38
C VAL A 5 48.97 1.86 38.35
N TYR A 6 49.60 2.98 38.73
CA TYR A 6 48.94 4.29 38.69
C TYR A 6 48.64 4.77 37.26
N ILE A 7 49.50 4.47 36.28
CA ILE A 7 49.27 4.83 34.86
C ILE A 7 48.10 4.01 34.26
N LEU A 8 47.96 2.75 34.65
CA LEU A 8 46.85 1.89 34.23
C LEU A 8 45.50 2.34 34.84
N ILE A 9 45.51 2.86 36.07
CA ILE A 9 44.31 3.34 36.77
C ILE A 9 43.82 4.69 36.22
N THR A 10 44.72 5.57 35.75
CA THR A 10 44.32 6.85 35.12
C THR A 10 43.72 6.69 33.72
N LEU A 11 44.02 5.59 33.02
CA LEU A 11 43.52 5.33 31.66
C LEU A 11 42.06 4.82 31.66
N VAL A 12 41.58 4.31 32.80
CA VAL A 12 40.21 3.78 32.94
C VAL A 12 39.18 4.89 33.22
N LEU A 13 39.59 6.05 33.73
CA LEU A 13 38.67 7.16 34.05
C LEU A 13 38.33 8.07 32.86
N PHE A 14 38.96 7.88 31.70
CA PHE A 14 38.63 8.62 30.47
C PHE A 14 37.62 7.90 29.56
N SER A 15 37.11 6.74 29.98
CA SER A 15 36.33 5.83 29.11
C SER A 15 34.82 5.79 29.39
N CYS A 16 34.23 6.86 29.93
CA CYS A 16 32.78 7.05 29.93
C CYS A 16 32.44 8.52 29.67
N GLN A 17 32.40 8.91 28.39
CA GLN A 17 31.57 10.05 28.00
C GLN A 17 30.19 9.46 27.68
N GLU A 18 29.33 9.48 28.70
CA GLU A 18 27.93 9.09 28.57
C GLU A 18 27.27 10.13 27.66
N GLU A 19 26.88 9.74 26.44
CA GLU A 19 26.06 10.60 25.60
C GLU A 19 24.71 10.77 26.30
N GLU A 20 24.37 12.02 26.65
CA GLU A 20 23.05 12.33 27.19
C GLU A 20 21.99 11.82 26.19
N PRO A 21 20.89 11.21 26.68
CA PRO A 21 19.81 10.79 25.79
C PRO A 21 19.33 12.00 24.98
N ASP A 22 19.40 11.89 23.65
CA ASP A 22 19.00 12.95 22.70
C ASP A 22 17.59 13.42 23.07
N GLN A 23 17.52 14.59 23.71
CA GLN A 23 16.27 15.21 24.10
C GLN A 23 15.46 15.42 22.82
N PRO A 24 14.17 15.06 22.77
CA PRO A 24 13.35 15.28 21.58
C PRO A 24 13.42 16.78 21.22
N LYS A 25 14.10 17.10 20.13
CA LYS A 25 14.20 18.49 19.65
C LYS A 25 12.78 18.99 19.45
N GLU A 26 12.45 20.15 20.02
CA GLU A 26 11.14 20.79 19.80
C GLU A 26 10.93 20.97 18.29
N VAL A 27 10.03 20.18 17.71
CA VAL A 27 9.70 20.27 16.29
C VAL A 27 8.74 21.44 16.11
N ASN A 28 9.23 22.55 15.56
CA ASN A 28 8.38 23.65 15.12
C ASN A 28 7.71 23.29 13.79
N TRP A 29 6.64 22.48 13.88
CA TRP A 29 5.89 22.01 12.73
C TRP A 29 4.87 23.04 12.26
N THR A 30 4.98 23.47 11.01
CA THR A 30 4.08 24.44 10.39
C THR A 30 3.13 23.77 9.39
N LYS A 31 2.06 24.50 9.00
CA LYS A 31 1.14 24.06 7.94
C LYS A 31 1.87 23.82 6.60
N ASN A 32 2.92 24.59 6.32
CA ASN A 32 3.70 24.43 5.10
C ASN A 32 4.47 23.10 5.08
N ASP A 33 4.91 22.63 6.25
CA ASP A 33 5.60 21.34 6.39
C ASP A 33 4.64 20.18 6.11
N SER A 34 3.41 20.23 6.62
CA SER A 34 2.36 19.27 6.25
C SER A 34 2.06 19.24 4.77
N TYR A 35 1.92 20.41 4.13
CA TYR A 35 1.69 20.49 2.69
C TYR A 35 2.85 19.88 1.90
N THR A 36 4.09 20.26 2.25
CA THR A 36 5.30 19.80 1.57
C THR A 36 5.48 18.30 1.74
N LEU A 37 5.26 17.76 2.93
CA LEU A 37 5.32 16.34 3.19
C LEU A 37 4.28 15.58 2.36
N GLY A 38 3.01 16.02 2.41
CA GLY A 38 1.93 15.39 1.65
C GLY A 38 2.20 15.40 0.14
N LYS A 39 2.71 16.52 -0.38
CA LYS A 39 3.12 16.65 -1.78
C LYS A 39 4.24 15.66 -2.12
N ASN A 40 5.30 15.62 -1.33
CA ASN A 40 6.43 14.71 -1.58
C ASN A 40 6.01 13.24 -1.51
N VAL A 41 5.13 12.87 -0.57
CA VAL A 41 4.58 11.52 -0.47
C VAL A 41 3.82 11.16 -1.74
N ALA A 42 2.93 12.02 -2.21
CA ALA A 42 2.16 11.79 -3.43
C ALA A 42 3.05 11.71 -4.68
N GLU A 43 4.04 12.60 -4.81
CA GLU A 43 4.99 12.60 -5.94
C GLU A 43 5.86 11.33 -5.95
N ASN A 44 6.33 10.89 -4.76
CA ASN A 44 7.12 9.68 -4.63
C ASN A 44 6.29 8.42 -4.95
N GLU A 45 5.04 8.36 -4.48
CA GLU A 45 4.13 7.27 -4.80
C GLU A 45 3.85 7.21 -6.31
N GLU A 46 3.54 8.35 -6.93
CA GLU A 46 3.33 8.44 -8.38
C GLU A 46 4.56 7.99 -9.19
N LEU A 47 5.77 8.36 -8.73
CA LEU A 47 7.01 7.93 -9.37
C LEU A 47 7.19 6.41 -9.29
N LYS A 48 6.92 5.80 -8.12
CA LYS A 48 6.98 4.34 -7.93
C LYS A 48 5.99 3.63 -8.87
N ILE A 49 4.75 4.11 -8.94
CA ILE A 49 3.73 3.55 -9.83
C ILE A 49 4.16 3.65 -11.29
N ARG A 50 4.68 4.81 -11.70
CA ARG A 50 5.18 4.99 -13.08
C ARG A 50 6.31 4.03 -13.41
N ILE A 51 7.29 3.89 -12.52
CA ILE A 51 8.41 2.94 -12.71
C ILE A 51 7.88 1.51 -12.81
N PHE A 52 6.92 1.14 -11.96
CA PHE A 52 6.27 -0.17 -12.03
C PHE A 52 5.60 -0.41 -13.39
N LEU A 53 4.85 0.56 -13.91
CA LEU A 53 4.17 0.46 -15.21
C LEU A 53 5.14 0.43 -16.40
N GLU A 54 6.29 1.12 -16.31
CA GLU A 54 7.34 1.03 -17.31
C GLU A 54 7.95 -0.38 -17.41
N MET A 55 7.83 -1.20 -16.37
CA MET A 55 8.22 -2.61 -16.39
C MET A 55 7.11 -3.53 -16.95
N HIS A 56 5.87 -3.05 -17.06
CA HIS A 56 4.68 -3.79 -17.48
C HIS A 56 4.00 -3.11 -18.70
N LYS A 57 4.80 -2.77 -19.72
CA LYS A 57 4.32 -2.01 -20.89
C LYS A 57 3.29 -2.75 -21.75
N ASP A 58 3.18 -4.06 -21.55
CA ASP A 58 2.18 -4.92 -22.18
C ASP A 58 0.77 -4.73 -21.59
N TRP A 59 0.64 -4.07 -20.44
CA TRP A 59 -0.66 -3.80 -19.83
C TRP A 59 -1.26 -2.52 -20.42
N ASP A 60 -2.45 -2.63 -20.99
CA ASP A 60 -3.25 -1.48 -21.48
C ASP A 60 -3.97 -0.81 -20.29
N VAL A 61 -3.18 -0.13 -19.47
CA VAL A 61 -3.64 0.44 -18.20
C VAL A 61 -4.44 1.72 -18.42
N GLN A 62 -5.63 1.74 -17.85
CA GLN A 62 -6.50 2.92 -17.77
C GLN A 62 -6.40 3.53 -16.36
N GLN A 63 -6.63 4.84 -16.24
CA GLN A 63 -6.59 5.56 -14.96
C GLN A 63 -7.90 6.33 -14.73
N THR A 64 -8.43 6.25 -13.52
CA THR A 64 -9.61 6.99 -13.10
C THR A 64 -9.24 8.33 -12.43
N GLY A 65 -10.25 9.17 -12.17
CA GLY A 65 -10.06 10.45 -11.49
C GLY A 65 -9.62 10.34 -10.02
N THR A 66 -9.77 9.17 -9.39
CA THR A 66 -9.32 8.93 -8.00
C THR A 66 -7.86 8.47 -7.93
N GLY A 67 -7.26 8.15 -9.08
CA GLY A 67 -5.91 7.60 -9.17
C GLY A 67 -5.85 6.07 -9.25
N LEU A 68 -6.98 5.37 -9.17
CA LEU A 68 -7.05 3.94 -9.48
C LEU A 68 -6.54 3.72 -10.91
N ARG A 69 -5.69 2.72 -11.07
CA ARG A 69 -5.25 2.24 -12.37
C ARG A 69 -5.68 0.80 -12.53
N TYR A 70 -6.23 0.45 -13.68
CA TYR A 70 -6.75 -0.89 -13.92
C TYR A 70 -6.43 -1.35 -15.34
N TYR A 71 -6.27 -2.65 -15.48
CA TYR A 71 -6.09 -3.33 -16.75
C TYR A 71 -6.91 -4.62 -16.73
N ILE A 72 -7.99 -4.66 -17.51
CA ILE A 72 -8.82 -5.85 -17.69
C ILE A 72 -8.14 -6.72 -18.74
N TYR A 73 -7.55 -7.83 -18.30
CA TYR A 73 -6.79 -8.74 -19.15
C TYR A 73 -7.62 -9.92 -19.66
N GLU A 74 -8.70 -10.26 -18.95
CA GLU A 74 -9.70 -11.23 -19.39
C GLU A 74 -11.09 -10.60 -19.27
N LYS A 75 -11.89 -10.69 -20.33
CA LYS A 75 -13.22 -10.09 -20.38
C LYS A 75 -14.30 -11.13 -20.17
N GLY A 76 -15.14 -10.90 -19.18
CA GLY A 76 -16.44 -11.53 -19.01
C GLY A 76 -17.52 -10.83 -19.84
N ASP A 77 -18.69 -11.45 -19.86
CA ASP A 77 -19.90 -10.97 -20.55
C ASP A 77 -21.09 -10.80 -19.60
N GLY A 78 -20.86 -10.95 -18.30
CA GLY A 78 -21.88 -10.81 -17.29
C GLY A 78 -22.27 -9.36 -16.98
N PRO A 79 -23.26 -9.14 -16.11
CA PRO A 79 -23.69 -7.81 -15.71
C PRO A 79 -22.59 -7.07 -14.92
N ILE A 80 -22.65 -5.73 -14.92
CA ILE A 80 -21.83 -4.89 -14.04
C ILE A 80 -22.52 -4.82 -12.66
N PRO A 81 -21.79 -4.97 -11.54
CA PRO A 81 -22.34 -4.86 -10.20
C PRO A 81 -22.96 -3.48 -9.91
N GLU A 82 -24.16 -3.49 -9.33
CA GLU A 82 -24.87 -2.32 -8.83
C GLU A 82 -24.76 -2.16 -7.32
N ARG A 83 -25.01 -0.94 -6.84
CA ARG A 83 -25.00 -0.61 -5.42
C ARG A 83 -25.96 -1.50 -4.63
N LYS A 84 -25.53 -1.97 -3.45
CA LYS A 84 -26.23 -2.93 -2.55
C LYS A 84 -26.25 -4.39 -3.00
N GLN A 85 -25.75 -4.72 -4.19
CA GLN A 85 -25.55 -6.11 -4.56
C GLN A 85 -24.36 -6.70 -3.80
N VAL A 86 -24.29 -8.02 -3.74
CA VAL A 86 -23.15 -8.74 -3.20
C VAL A 86 -22.33 -9.26 -4.36
N ALA A 87 -21.11 -8.77 -4.52
CA ALA A 87 -20.15 -9.27 -5.50
C ALA A 87 -19.36 -10.44 -4.90
N GLU A 88 -19.12 -11.46 -5.71
CA GLU A 88 -18.25 -12.58 -5.39
C GLU A 88 -16.90 -12.36 -6.07
N ILE A 89 -15.83 -12.32 -5.29
CA ILE A 89 -14.49 -12.00 -5.80
C ILE A 89 -13.46 -13.03 -5.37
N GLU A 90 -12.52 -13.29 -6.26
CA GLU A 90 -11.26 -13.96 -5.97
C GLU A 90 -10.15 -12.93 -6.17
N TYR A 91 -9.18 -12.86 -5.25
CA TYR A 91 -8.10 -11.89 -5.36
C TYR A 91 -6.74 -12.37 -4.87
N VAL A 92 -5.71 -11.68 -5.35
CA VAL A 92 -4.36 -11.70 -4.78
C VAL A 92 -3.89 -10.26 -4.62
N VAL A 93 -3.55 -9.86 -3.40
CA VAL A 93 -3.00 -8.54 -3.05
C VAL A 93 -1.50 -8.66 -2.85
N SER A 94 -0.74 -7.82 -3.53
CA SER A 94 0.71 -7.73 -3.41
C SER A 94 1.19 -6.28 -3.36
N LEU A 95 2.42 -6.07 -2.89
CA LEU A 95 3.11 -4.80 -2.97
C LEU A 95 3.72 -4.62 -4.37
N LEU A 96 4.15 -3.40 -4.70
CA LEU A 96 4.81 -3.10 -5.99
C LEU A 96 6.10 -3.92 -6.24
N ASP A 97 6.72 -4.47 -5.19
CA ASP A 97 7.90 -5.33 -5.29
C ASP A 97 7.56 -6.83 -5.47
N GLY A 98 6.26 -7.18 -5.49
CA GLY A 98 5.78 -8.55 -5.64
C GLY A 98 5.57 -9.30 -4.32
N THR A 99 5.82 -8.68 -3.16
CA THR A 99 5.52 -9.29 -1.85
C THR A 99 4.01 -9.50 -1.72
N GLU A 100 3.56 -10.76 -1.64
CA GLU A 100 2.15 -11.10 -1.42
C GLU A 100 1.72 -10.76 0.02
N CYS A 101 0.62 -10.03 0.16
CA CYS A 101 0.02 -9.70 1.44
C CYS A 101 -1.15 -10.66 1.74
N TYR A 102 -2.11 -10.74 0.83
CA TYR A 102 -3.35 -11.48 1.03
C TYR A 102 -3.75 -12.19 -0.26
N ARG A 103 -4.46 -13.31 -0.12
CA ARG A 103 -5.07 -14.03 -1.23
C ARG A 103 -6.33 -14.72 -0.76
N THR A 104 -7.28 -14.88 -1.66
CA THR A 104 -8.36 -15.84 -1.49
C THR A 104 -7.79 -17.27 -1.56
N GLU A 105 -8.34 -18.19 -0.77
CA GLU A 105 -7.97 -19.61 -0.87
C GLU A 105 -8.43 -20.21 -2.20
N ASP A 106 -7.74 -21.25 -2.66
CA ASP A 106 -8.06 -21.88 -3.94
C ASP A 106 -9.47 -22.50 -3.88
N ASP A 107 -10.25 -22.35 -4.96
CA ASP A 107 -11.66 -22.76 -5.06
C ASP A 107 -12.62 -22.06 -4.06
N GLU A 108 -12.19 -20.99 -3.40
CA GLU A 108 -13.03 -20.13 -2.55
C GLU A 108 -13.26 -18.74 -3.18
N TYR A 109 -14.23 -18.00 -2.65
CA TYR A 109 -14.50 -16.62 -3.01
C TYR A 109 -14.85 -15.81 -1.77
N GLU A 110 -14.60 -14.50 -1.82
CA GLU A 110 -15.05 -13.56 -0.80
C GLU A 110 -16.27 -12.78 -1.29
N GLU A 111 -17.19 -12.50 -0.36
CA GLU A 111 -18.39 -11.71 -0.62
C GLU A 111 -18.19 -10.25 -0.22
N LEU A 112 -18.46 -9.36 -1.16
CA LEU A 112 -18.28 -7.92 -1.02
C LEU A 112 -19.61 -7.19 -1.24
N LEU A 113 -20.07 -6.43 -0.25
CA LEU A 113 -21.24 -5.57 -0.43
C LEU A 113 -20.86 -4.28 -1.19
N VAL A 114 -21.44 -4.06 -2.37
CA VAL A 114 -21.09 -2.92 -3.24
C VAL A 114 -21.51 -1.58 -2.60
N ASP A 115 -20.55 -0.67 -2.52
CA ASP A 115 -20.58 0.68 -1.88
C ASP A 115 -20.87 0.70 -0.37
N GLN A 116 -20.80 -0.45 0.32
CA GLN A 116 -21.11 -0.54 1.77
C GLN A 116 -20.19 -1.47 2.57
N SER A 117 -19.09 -1.92 1.98
CA SER A 117 -18.08 -2.72 2.69
C SER A 117 -16.97 -1.86 3.29
N ASP A 118 -16.23 -2.44 4.24
CA ASP A 118 -14.96 -1.90 4.74
C ASP A 118 -13.73 -2.24 3.87
N VAL A 119 -13.94 -2.77 2.66
CA VAL A 119 -12.88 -3.04 1.68
C VAL A 119 -12.39 -1.74 1.03
N GLU A 120 -11.17 -1.77 0.49
CA GLU A 120 -10.48 -0.63 -0.10
C GLU A 120 -11.37 0.07 -1.14
N THR A 121 -11.40 1.40 -1.06
CA THR A 121 -12.19 2.23 -1.99
C THR A 121 -11.80 1.98 -3.44
N GLY A 122 -10.52 1.69 -3.71
CA GLY A 122 -10.05 1.32 -5.05
C GLY A 122 -10.65 0.02 -5.58
N VAL A 123 -10.85 -1.00 -4.74
CA VAL A 123 -11.51 -2.25 -5.14
C VAL A 123 -13.00 -2.00 -5.42
N GLN A 124 -13.67 -1.25 -4.53
CA GLN A 124 -15.08 -0.84 -4.71
C GLN A 124 -15.30 -0.04 -5.99
N GLU A 125 -14.36 0.82 -6.35
CA GLU A 125 -14.40 1.53 -7.63
C GLU A 125 -14.17 0.59 -8.81
N ALA A 126 -13.16 -0.28 -8.73
CA ALA A 126 -12.79 -1.20 -9.81
C ALA A 126 -13.93 -2.16 -10.19
N ILE A 127 -14.61 -2.77 -9.21
CA ILE A 127 -15.68 -3.74 -9.49
C ILE A 127 -16.85 -3.12 -10.26
N LYS A 128 -17.08 -1.81 -10.14
CA LYS A 128 -18.13 -1.08 -10.88
C LYS A 128 -17.71 -0.73 -12.31
N LEU A 129 -16.44 -0.96 -12.66
CA LEU A 129 -15.90 -0.85 -14.01
C LEU A 129 -15.77 -2.21 -14.70
N MET A 130 -16.01 -3.29 -13.96
CA MET A 130 -15.86 -4.68 -14.40
C MET A 130 -17.21 -5.33 -14.66
N HIS A 131 -17.25 -6.21 -15.66
CA HIS A 131 -18.34 -7.16 -15.89
C HIS A 131 -18.08 -8.41 -15.07
N VAL A 132 -19.14 -9.09 -14.63
CA VAL A 132 -19.00 -10.43 -14.08
C VAL A 132 -18.30 -11.35 -15.10
N GLY A 133 -17.27 -12.05 -14.63
CA GLY A 133 -16.32 -12.84 -15.40
C GLY A 133 -15.02 -12.10 -15.76
N ASP A 134 -14.93 -10.79 -15.55
CA ASP A 134 -13.69 -10.04 -15.82
C ASP A 134 -12.58 -10.45 -14.84
N ARG A 135 -11.35 -10.56 -15.37
CA ARG A 135 -10.13 -10.55 -14.56
C ARG A 135 -9.32 -9.29 -14.85
N ALA A 136 -8.87 -8.63 -13.79
CA ALA A 136 -8.19 -7.35 -13.87
C ALA A 136 -6.97 -7.27 -12.95
N LYS A 137 -5.94 -6.57 -13.41
CA LYS A 137 -4.87 -6.04 -12.56
C LYS A 137 -5.24 -4.64 -12.13
N LEU A 138 -5.26 -4.39 -10.83
CA LEU A 138 -5.52 -3.08 -10.22
C LEU A 138 -4.24 -2.58 -9.57
N ILE A 139 -3.93 -1.31 -9.74
CA ILE A 139 -2.89 -0.61 -8.99
C ILE A 139 -3.61 0.47 -8.17
N ILE A 140 -3.63 0.27 -6.85
CA ILE A 140 -4.41 1.05 -5.89
C ILE A 140 -3.42 1.91 -5.10
N PRO A 141 -3.35 3.23 -5.36
CA PRO A 141 -2.58 4.14 -4.54
C PRO A 141 -3.04 4.13 -3.08
N SER A 142 -2.12 4.44 -2.18
CA SER A 142 -2.31 4.32 -0.74
C SER A 142 -3.57 5.05 -0.25
N HIS A 143 -3.88 6.25 -0.76
CA HIS A 143 -5.03 7.05 -0.29
C HIS A 143 -6.42 6.44 -0.61
N ILE A 144 -6.52 5.52 -1.56
CA ILE A 144 -7.73 4.70 -1.82
C ILE A 144 -7.55 3.22 -1.46
N GLY A 145 -6.45 2.89 -0.76
CA GLY A 145 -6.17 1.61 -0.11
C GLY A 145 -6.13 1.78 1.42
N HIS A 146 -4.99 1.45 2.05
CA HIS A 146 -4.81 1.54 3.52
C HIS A 146 -4.21 2.87 4.04
N GLY A 147 -3.98 3.83 3.17
CA GLY A 147 -3.59 5.20 3.51
C GLY A 147 -2.30 5.31 4.32
N LEU A 148 -2.28 6.29 5.23
CA LEU A 148 -1.12 6.65 6.04
C LEU A 148 -0.73 5.58 7.06
N LEU A 149 -1.66 4.69 7.46
CA LEU A 149 -1.44 3.78 8.58
C LEU A 149 -1.07 2.36 8.14
N GLY A 150 -1.44 1.96 6.91
CA GLY A 150 -1.39 0.56 6.54
C GLY A 150 -2.44 -0.25 7.32
N ASP A 151 -2.25 -1.56 7.37
CA ASP A 151 -3.15 -2.49 8.12
C ASP A 151 -2.57 -2.91 9.49
N ARG A 152 -1.36 -2.43 9.84
CA ARG A 152 -0.58 -2.83 11.03
C ARG A 152 -0.22 -4.32 11.08
N ASN A 153 -0.24 -4.99 9.94
CA ASN A 153 0.08 -6.39 9.78
C ASN A 153 0.97 -6.60 8.55
N LYS A 154 0.38 -6.82 7.36
CA LYS A 154 1.11 -7.18 6.14
C LYS A 154 1.26 -6.03 5.15
N ILE A 155 0.45 -4.97 5.27
CA ILE A 155 0.45 -3.81 4.40
C ILE A 155 1.06 -2.62 5.14
N PRO A 156 2.25 -2.15 4.75
CA PRO A 156 2.88 -1.01 5.38
C PRO A 156 2.12 0.31 5.15
N PRO A 157 2.38 1.33 5.99
CA PRO A 157 1.99 2.72 5.74
C PRO A 157 2.32 3.21 4.32
N LEU A 158 1.47 4.07 3.75
CA LEU A 158 1.72 4.81 2.50
C LEU A 158 2.17 3.91 1.34
N THR A 159 1.52 2.76 1.21
CA THR A 159 1.90 1.73 0.25
C THR A 159 0.84 1.57 -0.82
N THR A 160 1.29 1.58 -2.07
CA THR A 160 0.49 1.20 -3.24
C THR A 160 0.34 -0.31 -3.28
N LEU A 161 -0.87 -0.79 -3.58
CA LEU A 161 -1.17 -2.19 -3.75
C LEU A 161 -1.30 -2.55 -5.24
N VAL A 162 -0.92 -3.77 -5.57
CA VAL A 162 -1.24 -4.43 -6.84
C VAL A 162 -2.20 -5.57 -6.53
N VAL A 163 -3.42 -5.51 -7.07
CA VAL A 163 -4.46 -6.51 -6.86
C VAL A 163 -4.75 -7.21 -8.17
N ASP A 164 -4.57 -8.54 -8.20
CA ASP A 164 -5.16 -9.37 -9.24
C ASP A 164 -6.56 -9.74 -8.77
N LEU A 165 -7.60 -9.34 -9.50
CA LEU A 165 -8.99 -9.47 -9.10
C LEU A 165 -9.76 -10.21 -10.19
N HIS A 166 -10.54 -11.20 -9.79
CA HIS A 166 -11.51 -11.88 -10.62
C HIS A 166 -12.91 -11.68 -10.04
N LEU A 167 -13.81 -11.09 -10.83
CA LEU A 167 -15.20 -10.88 -10.44
C LEU A 167 -16.03 -12.10 -10.86
N MET A 168 -16.23 -13.02 -9.92
CA MET A 168 -16.87 -14.32 -10.17
C MET A 168 -18.37 -14.21 -10.44
N GLY A 169 -19.06 -13.33 -9.72
CA GLY A 169 -20.51 -13.33 -9.68
C GLY A 169 -21.09 -12.13 -8.93
N ILE A 170 -22.42 -11.98 -9.02
CA ILE A 170 -23.19 -11.03 -8.23
C ILE A 170 -24.50 -11.66 -7.74
N LYS A 171 -24.97 -11.21 -6.58
CA LYS A 171 -26.25 -11.57 -5.95
C LYS A 171 -27.09 -10.33 -5.65
#